data_AF-A0A816B0J9-F1
#
_entry.id   AF-A0A816B0J9-F1
#
_cell.length_a   1.000
_cell.length_b   1.000
_cell.length_c   1.000
_cell.angle_alpha   90.00
_cell.angle_beta   90.00
_cell.angle_gamma   90.00
#
_symmetry.space_group_name_H-M   'P 1'
#
loop_
_entity.id
_entity.type
_entity.pdbx_description
1 polymer ?
#
loop_
_entity_poly.entity_id
_entity_poly.type
_entity_poly.pdbx_seq_one_letter_code
_entity_poly.pdbx_strand_id
1 'polypeptide(L)'
;MSLIARQKNHIVAISLRNELRGSGQTLPDWYTYVLIGVTDTVHQTNPDILIVISGLNYDLDLSFIRYTPVQDLLPEPIKSKIVYEGHWYPWSNYGHSSECTKMQNRVEDAWGYITTENEKYTAPIWLTEFGTNVDNFVGDNYINCVS
;
A
#
# COMPACT_ATOMS: atom_id res chain seq x y z
N MET A 1 10.47 18.22 1.40
CA MET A 1 9.22 18.27 0.61
C MET A 1 9.00 19.68 0.07
N SER A 2 8.45 19.87 -1.14
CA SER A 2 8.29 21.22 -1.69
C SER A 2 7.16 21.98 -0.98
N LEU A 3 7.33 23.30 -0.78
CA LEU A 3 6.29 24.18 -0.21
C LEU A 3 4.94 24.10 -0.95
N ILE A 4 4.93 23.60 -2.18
CA ILE A 4 3.76 23.53 -3.04
C ILE A 4 2.68 22.62 -2.44
N ALA A 5 3.07 21.47 -1.89
CA ALA A 5 2.13 20.52 -1.30
C ALA A 5 1.37 21.11 -0.11
N ARG A 6 2.00 22.02 0.65
CA ARG A 6 1.39 22.66 1.81
C ARG A 6 0.46 23.83 1.46
N GLN A 7 0.65 24.45 0.30
CA GLN A 7 -0.10 25.64 -0.11
C GLN A 7 -1.32 25.34 -1.00
N LYS A 8 -1.51 24.08 -1.41
CA LYS A 8 -2.53 23.66 -2.36
C LYS A 8 -3.47 22.65 -1.71
N ASN A 9 -4.70 23.07 -1.43
CA ASN A 9 -5.72 22.24 -0.78
C ASN A 9 -6.15 21.02 -1.61
N HIS A 10 -5.79 20.96 -2.89
CA HIS A 10 -6.07 19.83 -3.78
C HIS A 10 -5.02 18.71 -3.66
N ILE A 11 -3.90 18.94 -2.96
CA ILE A 11 -2.88 17.93 -2.68
C ILE A 11 -3.19 17.33 -1.31
N VAL A 12 -3.82 16.16 -1.31
CA VAL A 12 -4.37 15.51 -0.10
C VAL A 12 -3.46 14.42 0.47
N ALA A 13 -2.57 13.87 -0.35
CA ALA A 13 -1.73 12.73 -0.02
C ALA A 13 -0.38 12.79 -0.74
N ILE A 14 0.63 12.15 -0.15
CA ILE A 14 1.92 11.85 -0.80
C ILE A 14 2.23 10.37 -0.60
N SER A 15 2.46 9.65 -1.71
CA SER A 15 3.07 8.31 -1.68
C SER A 15 4.58 8.44 -1.53
N LEU A 16 5.15 7.69 -0.58
CA LEU A 16 6.58 7.76 -0.26
C LEU A 16 7.43 7.20 -1.40
N ARG A 17 7.05 6.05 -1.97
CA ARG A 17 7.83 5.40 -3.01
C ARG A 17 7.03 4.37 -3.81
N ASN A 18 6.77 4.70 -5.07
CA ASN A 18 6.19 3.74 -6.01
C ASN A 18 7.02 2.45 -6.15
N GLU A 19 6.36 1.30 -6.01
CA GLU A 19 6.82 -0.05 -6.28
C GLU A 19 8.29 -0.29 -5.93
N LEU A 20 8.55 -0.57 -4.66
CA LEU A 20 9.85 -1.08 -4.24
C LEU A 20 10.16 -2.39 -5.00
N ARG A 21 11.37 -2.46 -5.55
CA ARG A 21 11.82 -3.54 -6.46
C ARG A 21 13.25 -3.98 -6.14
N GLY A 22 13.57 -5.21 -6.52
CA GLY A 22 14.91 -5.78 -6.42
C GLY A 22 15.27 -6.35 -5.04
N SER A 23 16.50 -6.83 -4.92
CA SER A 23 17.01 -7.60 -3.77
C SER A 23 17.28 -6.80 -2.50
N GLY A 24 17.26 -5.46 -2.57
CA GLY A 24 17.49 -4.57 -1.42
C GLY A 24 16.25 -4.33 -0.54
N GLN A 25 15.13 -4.99 -0.83
CA GLN A 25 13.86 -4.82 -0.14
C GLN A 25 13.76 -5.69 1.12
N THR A 26 14.59 -5.41 2.12
CA THR A 26 14.53 -6.12 3.39
C THR A 26 13.50 -5.47 4.32
N LEU A 27 12.86 -6.25 5.20
CA LEU A 27 11.95 -5.68 6.21
C LEU A 27 12.64 -4.64 7.11
N PRO A 28 13.86 -4.88 7.64
CA PRO A 28 14.55 -3.87 8.45
C PRO A 28 14.78 -2.55 7.71
N ASP A 29 15.22 -2.61 6.45
CA ASP A 29 15.44 -1.41 5.65
C ASP A 29 14.11 -0.71 5.35
N TRP A 30 13.08 -1.48 4.98
CA TRP A 30 11.74 -0.94 4.73
C TRP A 30 11.23 -0.17 5.95
N TYR A 31 11.23 -0.76 7.14
CA TYR A 31 10.79 -0.06 8.36
C TYR A 31 11.65 1.16 8.64
N THR A 32 12.97 1.05 8.51
CA THR A 32 13.89 2.17 8.77
C THR A 32 13.56 3.36 7.87
N TYR A 33 13.50 3.15 6.56
CA TYR A 33 13.32 4.24 5.60
C TYR A 33 11.87 4.73 5.52
N VAL A 34 10.88 3.86 5.71
CA VAL A 34 9.48 4.28 5.80
C VAL A 34 9.27 5.15 7.03
N LEU A 35 9.78 4.76 8.21
CA LEU A 35 9.66 5.57 9.42
C LEU A 35 10.35 6.92 9.25
N ILE A 36 11.59 6.98 8.73
CA ILE A 36 12.29 8.25 8.45
C ILE A 36 11.49 9.11 7.45
N GLY A 37 10.94 8.50 6.39
CA GLY A 37 10.12 9.20 5.41
C GLY A 37 8.87 9.80 6.06
N VAL A 38 8.16 9.00 6.85
CA VAL A 38 6.94 9.39 7.56
C VAL A 38 7.22 10.49 8.59
N THR A 39 8.13 10.25 9.54
CA THR A 39 8.34 11.11 10.71
C THR A 39 9.17 12.32 10.37
N ASP A 40 10.34 12.11 9.76
CA ASP A 40 11.39 13.12 9.68
C ASP A 40 11.33 13.92 8.39
N THR A 41 10.56 13.44 7.40
CA THR A 41 10.44 14.12 6.11
C THR A 41 9.04 14.66 5.87
N VAL A 42 8.02 13.79 5.78
CA VAL A 42 6.68 14.20 5.37
C VAL A 42 5.96 14.94 6.47
N HIS A 43 5.80 14.32 7.64
CA HIS A 43 5.03 14.90 8.73
C HIS A 43 5.66 16.20 9.25
N GLN A 44 7.00 16.25 9.39
CA GLN A 44 7.72 17.47 9.75
C GLN A 44 7.48 18.63 8.76
N THR A 45 7.31 18.34 7.46
CA THR A 45 7.11 19.39 6.46
C THR A 45 5.64 19.80 6.31
N ASN A 46 4.72 18.81 6.33
CA ASN A 46 3.29 19.01 6.19
C ASN A 46 2.54 18.02 7.11
N PRO A 47 2.16 18.42 8.33
CA PRO A 47 1.49 17.53 9.28
C PRO A 47 0.05 17.20 8.90
N ASP A 48 -0.54 17.94 7.96
CA ASP A 48 -1.95 17.79 7.60
C ASP A 48 -2.18 16.72 6.53
N ILE A 49 -1.18 16.43 5.70
CA ILE A 49 -1.29 15.55 4.54
C ILE A 49 -1.35 14.07 4.93
N LEU A 50 -2.07 13.27 4.13
CA LEU A 50 -2.02 11.82 4.24
C LEU A 50 -0.69 11.30 3.68
N ILE A 51 -0.17 10.25 4.31
CA ILE A 51 1.08 9.59 3.91
C ILE A 51 0.71 8.20 3.43
N VAL A 52 0.87 7.99 2.13
CA VAL A 52 0.58 6.71 1.47
C VAL A 52 1.84 5.85 1.50
N ILE A 53 1.71 4.66 2.08
CA ILE A 53 2.82 3.72 2.31
C ILE A 53 2.63 2.48 1.43
N SER A 54 3.55 2.30 0.50
CA SER A 54 3.66 1.10 -0.32
C SER A 54 4.44 -0.01 0.39
N GLY A 55 4.06 -1.25 0.13
CA GLY A 55 4.71 -2.48 0.56
C GLY A 55 5.89 -2.90 -0.31
N LEU A 56 6.18 -4.20 -0.24
CA LEU A 56 7.29 -4.83 -0.95
C LEU A 56 6.83 -5.43 -2.27
N ASN A 57 7.81 -5.84 -3.08
CA ASN A 57 7.61 -6.65 -4.27
C ASN A 57 6.58 -6.02 -5.21
N TYR A 58 6.89 -4.83 -5.75
CA TYR A 58 5.99 -4.10 -6.64
C TYR A 58 4.69 -3.63 -5.96
N ASP A 59 4.77 -3.33 -4.65
CA ASP A 59 3.61 -2.96 -3.83
C ASP A 59 2.50 -4.03 -3.80
N LEU A 60 2.90 -5.29 -3.95
CA LEU A 60 1.98 -6.42 -3.97
C LEU A 60 1.85 -7.07 -2.58
N ASP A 61 2.74 -6.75 -1.64
CA ASP A 61 2.84 -7.44 -0.36
C ASP A 61 3.01 -6.48 0.82
N LEU A 62 2.01 -6.45 1.70
CA LEU A 62 2.02 -5.83 3.02
C LEU A 62 1.71 -6.87 4.13
N SER A 63 1.89 -8.17 3.86
CA SER A 63 1.55 -9.24 4.81
C SER A 63 2.29 -9.12 6.14
N PHE A 64 3.48 -8.50 6.10
CA PHE A 64 4.32 -8.25 7.27
C PHE A 64 3.74 -7.21 8.24
N ILE A 65 2.81 -6.34 7.80
CA ILE A 65 2.14 -5.34 8.65
C ILE A 65 1.29 -6.01 9.74
N ARG A 66 0.79 -7.24 9.50
CA ARG A 66 0.05 -8.04 10.47
C ARG A 66 0.81 -8.25 11.77
N TYR A 67 2.14 -8.36 11.67
CA TYR A 67 3.02 -8.68 12.79
C TYR A 67 3.61 -7.44 13.44
N THR A 68 3.93 -6.43 12.63
CA THR A 68 4.52 -5.17 13.12
C THR A 68 3.83 -3.99 12.45
N PRO A 69 2.64 -3.57 12.92
CA PRO A 69 1.96 -2.41 12.34
C PRO A 69 2.84 -1.16 12.43
N VAL A 70 2.98 -0.39 11.33
CA VAL A 70 3.72 0.89 11.37
C VAL A 70 3.13 1.84 12.41
N GLN A 71 1.81 1.78 12.61
CA GLN A 71 1.09 2.55 13.61
C GLN A 71 1.62 2.30 15.03
N ASP A 72 2.06 1.09 15.38
CA ASP A 72 2.64 0.80 16.71
C ASP A 72 4.00 1.50 16.94
N LEU A 73 4.66 1.92 15.86
CA LEU A 73 5.99 2.55 15.86
C LEU A 73 5.95 4.07 15.75
N LEU A 74 4.75 4.66 15.60
CA LEU A 74 4.55 6.08 15.37
C LEU A 74 3.86 6.78 16.56
N PRO A 75 4.08 8.10 16.76
CA PRO A 75 3.32 8.89 17.72
C PRO A 75 1.94 9.32 17.18
N GLU A 76 1.02 9.68 18.08
CA GLU A 76 -0.40 9.89 17.79
C GLU A 76 -0.81 11.05 16.85
N PRO A 77 -0.04 12.09 16.48
CA PRO A 77 -0.47 12.90 15.34
C PRO A 77 -0.20 12.19 14.00
N ILE A 78 0.76 11.26 13.95
CA ILE A 78 1.22 10.66 12.68
C ILE A 78 0.41 9.41 12.34
N LYS A 79 0.04 8.59 13.33
CA LYS A 79 -0.73 7.35 13.09
C LYS A 79 -2.00 7.60 12.28
N SER A 80 -2.71 8.68 12.59
CA SER A 80 -3.95 9.09 11.91
C SER A 80 -3.75 9.59 10.47
N LYS A 81 -2.50 9.69 10.00
CA LYS A 81 -2.14 10.13 8.64
C LYS A 81 -1.77 8.99 7.72
N ILE A 82 -1.67 7.76 8.23
CA ILE A 82 -1.22 6.61 7.46
C ILE A 82 -2.35 6.04 6.62
N VAL A 83 -2.07 5.85 5.34
CA VAL A 83 -2.87 5.07 4.39
C VAL A 83 -1.92 4.07 3.76
N TYR A 84 -2.29 2.79 3.74
CA TYR A 84 -1.52 1.80 2.99
C TYR A 84 -2.00 1.77 1.54
N GLU A 85 -1.12 1.47 0.61
CA GLU A 85 -1.48 1.19 -0.78
C GLU A 85 -1.22 -0.27 -1.14
N GLY A 86 -1.95 -0.75 -2.13
CA GLY A 86 -1.74 -2.08 -2.69
C GLY A 86 -1.97 -2.04 -4.19
N HIS A 87 -1.17 -2.81 -4.92
CA HIS A 87 -1.29 -2.99 -6.36
C HIS A 87 -1.92 -4.36 -6.67
N TRP A 88 -2.74 -4.43 -7.71
CA TRP A 88 -3.33 -5.70 -8.15
C TRP A 88 -3.34 -5.80 -9.66
N TYR A 89 -2.53 -6.71 -10.18
CA TYR A 89 -2.41 -6.94 -11.61
C TYR A 89 -2.53 -8.42 -11.97
N PRO A 90 -3.04 -8.75 -13.17
CA PRO A 90 -3.16 -10.13 -13.66
C PRO A 90 -1.85 -10.92 -13.67
N TRP A 91 -0.74 -10.25 -14.01
CA TRP A 91 0.59 -10.87 -14.07
C TRP A 91 1.21 -11.10 -12.69
N SER A 92 0.61 -10.53 -11.63
CA SER A 92 1.12 -10.67 -10.28
C SER A 92 0.82 -12.06 -9.72
N ASN A 93 1.61 -12.51 -8.75
CA ASN A 93 1.34 -13.76 -8.03
C ASN A 93 -0.05 -13.77 -7.35
N TYR A 94 -0.64 -12.59 -7.16
CA TYR A 94 -1.93 -12.34 -6.52
C TYR A 94 -3.08 -12.13 -7.52
N GLY A 95 -2.78 -11.93 -8.82
CA GLY A 95 -3.78 -11.75 -9.88
C GLY A 95 -3.89 -12.90 -10.88
N HIS A 96 -3.00 -13.89 -10.83
CA HIS A 96 -3.03 -15.04 -11.74
C HIS A 96 -3.72 -16.26 -11.11
N SER A 97 -4.99 -16.51 -11.44
CA SER A 97 -5.69 -17.77 -11.14
C SER A 97 -6.90 -18.01 -12.03
N SER A 98 -7.23 -19.28 -12.31
CA SER A 98 -8.51 -19.66 -12.89
C SER A 98 -9.67 -19.60 -11.88
N GLU A 99 -9.39 -19.47 -10.59
CA GLU A 99 -10.37 -19.48 -9.50
C GLU A 99 -10.39 -18.13 -8.75
N CYS A 100 -11.51 -17.39 -8.85
CA CYS A 100 -11.63 -16.07 -8.23
C CYS A 100 -11.39 -16.07 -6.72
N THR A 101 -11.94 -17.06 -5.99
CA THR A 101 -11.74 -17.15 -4.54
C THR A 101 -10.27 -17.29 -4.16
N LYS A 102 -9.48 -18.07 -4.92
CA LYS A 102 -8.03 -18.17 -4.67
C LYS A 102 -7.32 -16.85 -4.92
N MET A 103 -7.72 -16.12 -5.95
CA MET A 103 -7.15 -14.81 -6.29
C MET A 103 -7.48 -13.76 -5.22
N GLN A 104 -8.74 -13.69 -4.81
CA GLN A 104 -9.22 -12.79 -3.76
C GLN A 104 -8.54 -13.10 -2.43
N ASN A 105 -8.47 -14.37 -2.01
CA ASN A 105 -7.79 -14.75 -0.76
C ASN A 105 -6.32 -14.35 -0.74
N ARG A 106 -5.61 -14.45 -1.87
CA ARG A 106 -4.22 -13.99 -1.96
C ARG A 106 -4.09 -12.48 -1.73
N VAL A 107 -4.99 -11.69 -2.28
CA VAL A 107 -5.06 -10.24 -2.04
C VAL A 107 -5.42 -9.93 -0.59
N GLU A 108 -6.40 -10.64 -0.05
CA GLU A 108 -6.78 -10.52 1.36
C GLU A 108 -5.61 -10.83 2.28
N ASP A 109 -4.82 -11.88 1.99
CA ASP A 109 -3.64 -12.24 2.77
C ASP A 109 -2.49 -11.23 2.61
N ALA A 110 -2.35 -10.63 1.44
CA ALA A 110 -1.26 -9.70 1.12
C ALA A 110 -1.47 -8.30 1.71
N TRP A 111 -2.69 -7.76 1.61
CA TRP A 111 -2.98 -6.40 2.08
C TRP A 111 -4.46 -6.15 2.41
N GLY A 112 -5.41 -6.91 1.86
CA GLY A 112 -6.85 -6.69 2.10
C GLY A 112 -7.24 -6.81 3.58
N TYR A 113 -6.59 -7.73 4.32
CA TYR A 113 -6.82 -7.91 5.75
C TYR A 113 -6.63 -6.64 6.58
N ILE A 114 -5.88 -5.64 6.10
CA ILE A 114 -5.59 -4.38 6.81
C ILE A 114 -6.88 -3.61 7.11
N THR A 115 -7.95 -3.82 6.35
CA THR A 115 -9.26 -3.19 6.60
C THR A 115 -10.10 -3.90 7.67
N THR A 116 -9.60 -4.99 8.26
CA THR A 116 -10.30 -5.71 9.34
C THR A 116 -10.42 -4.80 10.56
N GLU A 117 -11.64 -4.48 10.98
CA GLU A 117 -11.90 -3.57 12.08
C GLU A 117 -11.37 -4.07 13.42
N ASN A 118 -10.99 -3.13 14.30
CA ASN A 118 -10.57 -3.37 15.69
C ASN A 118 -9.26 -4.14 15.87
N GLU A 119 -8.47 -4.26 14.81
CA GLU A 119 -7.14 -4.85 14.83
C GLU A 119 -6.04 -3.78 14.96
N LYS A 120 -4.86 -4.15 15.47
CA LYS A 120 -3.74 -3.18 15.61
C LYS A 120 -3.24 -2.64 14.27
N TYR A 121 -3.35 -3.44 13.22
CA TYR A 121 -2.98 -3.05 11.86
C TYR A 121 -4.08 -2.26 11.14
N THR A 122 -5.28 -2.12 11.73
CA THR A 122 -6.42 -1.48 11.06
C THR A 122 -6.03 -0.11 10.51
N ALA A 123 -6.19 0.07 9.20
CA ALA A 123 -5.97 1.33 8.52
C ALA A 123 -6.72 1.38 7.19
N PRO A 124 -6.91 2.58 6.62
CA PRO A 124 -7.37 2.70 5.24
C PRO A 124 -6.38 2.04 4.27
N ILE A 125 -6.93 1.36 3.27
CA ILE A 125 -6.21 0.83 2.11
C ILE A 125 -6.68 1.60 0.87
N TRP A 126 -5.73 1.97 0.02
CA TRP A 126 -5.98 2.50 -1.31
C TRP A 126 -5.43 1.53 -2.37
N LEU A 127 -6.31 0.93 -3.17
CA LEU A 127 -5.91 0.23 -4.39
C LEU A 127 -5.50 1.28 -5.44
N THR A 128 -4.20 1.61 -5.50
CA THR A 128 -3.67 2.74 -6.28
C THR A 128 -3.33 2.37 -7.71
N GLU A 129 -2.94 1.12 -7.96
CA GLU A 129 -2.67 0.61 -9.31
C GLU A 129 -3.33 -0.75 -9.56
N PHE A 130 -4.04 -0.83 -10.68
CA PHE A 130 -4.67 -2.03 -11.19
C PHE A 130 -4.98 -1.84 -12.68
N GLY A 131 -5.09 -2.95 -13.41
CA GLY A 131 -5.47 -2.88 -14.81
C GLY A 131 -5.19 -4.18 -15.57
N THR A 132 -5.90 -4.35 -16.68
CA THR A 132 -5.68 -5.45 -17.61
C THR A 132 -5.93 -5.00 -19.04
N ASN A 133 -5.44 -5.77 -20.01
CA ASN A 133 -5.75 -5.55 -21.41
C ASN A 133 -7.18 -6.05 -21.72
N VAL A 134 -8.06 -5.13 -22.11
CA VAL A 134 -9.47 -5.41 -22.42
C VAL A 134 -9.73 -5.81 -23.87
N ASP A 135 -8.72 -5.75 -24.75
CA ASP A 135 -8.85 -6.10 -26.16
C ASP A 135 -8.50 -7.57 -26.44
N ASN A 136 -7.69 -8.21 -25.57
CA ASN A 136 -7.29 -9.62 -25.69
C ASN A 136 -7.67 -10.41 -24.44
N PHE A 137 -8.97 -10.50 -24.17
CA PHE A 137 -9.59 -11.20 -23.03
C PHE A 137 -9.32 -12.72 -22.95
N VAL A 138 -8.54 -13.28 -23.88
CA VAL A 138 -8.28 -14.71 -23.94
C VAL A 138 -7.20 -15.06 -22.91
N GLY A 139 -7.66 -15.51 -21.73
CA GLY A 139 -6.81 -16.23 -20.77
C GLY A 139 -6.60 -15.59 -19.41
N ASP A 140 -7.25 -14.45 -19.12
CA ASP A 140 -7.16 -13.86 -17.78
C ASP A 140 -8.53 -13.64 -17.13
N ASN A 141 -8.84 -14.46 -16.14
CA ASN A 141 -10.06 -14.33 -15.33
C ASN A 141 -9.98 -13.12 -14.38
N TYR A 142 -8.85 -12.42 -14.30
CA TYR A 142 -8.62 -11.30 -13.40
C TYR A 142 -9.81 -10.33 -13.32
N ILE A 143 -10.27 -9.80 -14.46
CA ILE A 143 -11.35 -8.81 -14.46
C ILE A 143 -12.71 -9.37 -14.00
N ASN A 144 -12.95 -10.67 -14.22
CA ASN A 144 -14.16 -11.35 -13.75
C ASN A 144 -14.14 -11.61 -12.24
N CYS A 145 -12.97 -11.52 -11.61
CA CYS A 145 -12.76 -11.82 -10.20
C CYS A 145 -12.60 -10.55 -9.34
N VAL A 146 -12.45 -9.39 -9.96
CA VAL A 146 -12.40 -8.07 -9.30
C VAL A 146 -13.72 -7.30 -9.41
N SER A 147 -14.67 -7.77 -10.21
CA SER A 147 -15.99 -7.16 -10.46
C SER A 147 -17.06 -7.58 -9.47
#